data_AF-A0A0K8PG80-F1
#
_entry.id   AF-A0A0K8PG80-F1
#
_cell.length_a   1.000
_cell.length_b   1.000
_cell.length_c   1.000
_cell.angle_alpha   90.00
_cell.angle_beta   90.00
_cell.angle_gamma   90.00
#
_symmetry.space_group_name_H-M   'P 1'
#
loop_
_entity.id
_entity.type
_entity.pdbx_description
1 polymer ?
#
loop_
_entity_poly.entity_id
_entity_poly.type
_entity_poly.pdbx_seq_one_letter_code
_entity_poly.pdbx_strand_id
1 'polypeptide(L)' 'MPTFSNPALYELYQRDLGDIWEAARVAGVKPGTIRVWETRGKIERVPLDGDQPLYHLPTIEAAAKVKPGRPKAA' A
#
# COMPACT_ATOMS: atom_id res chain seq x y z
N MET A 1 -12.64 -5.23 -4.04
CA MET A 1 -11.21 -5.10 -4.42
C MET A 1 -10.44 -6.09 -3.57
N PRO A 2 -9.41 -6.77 -4.10
CA PRO A 2 -8.56 -7.59 -3.24
C PRO A 2 -7.83 -6.71 -2.22
N THR A 3 -7.71 -7.22 -1.01
CA THR A 3 -6.95 -6.62 0.10
C THR A 3 -5.56 -7.23 0.14
N PHE A 4 -4.56 -6.39 0.39
CA PHE A 4 -3.16 -6.76 0.49
C PHE A 4 -2.70 -6.42 1.89
N SER A 5 -2.67 -7.45 2.74
CA SER A 5 -2.19 -7.32 4.11
C SER A 5 -0.68 -7.23 4.17
N ASN A 6 -0.18 -6.55 5.20
CA ASN A 6 1.24 -6.55 5.51
C ASN A 6 1.67 -7.93 6.08
N PRO A 7 2.94 -8.32 5.93
CA PRO A 7 3.47 -9.47 6.64
C PRO A 7 3.48 -9.19 8.15
N ALA A 8 3.75 -10.21 8.95
CA ALA A 8 3.82 -10.02 10.39
C ALA A 8 4.96 -9.05 10.77
N LEU A 9 4.80 -8.29 11.86
CA LEU A 9 5.75 -7.24 12.23
C LEU A 9 7.20 -7.74 12.36
N TYR A 10 7.40 -8.97 12.83
CA TYR A 10 8.73 -9.58 12.98
C TYR A 10 9.38 -9.99 11.66
N GLU A 11 8.63 -9.97 10.55
CA GLU A 11 9.11 -10.29 9.20
C GLU A 11 9.44 -9.02 8.40
N LEU A 12 9.17 -7.84 8.95
CA LEU A 12 9.44 -6.56 8.29
C LEU A 12 10.91 -6.19 8.42
N TYR A 13 11.53 -5.89 7.27
CA TYR A 13 12.84 -5.24 7.26
C TYR A 13 12.68 -3.74 7.11
N GLN A 14 13.51 -2.97 7.81
CA GLN A 14 13.47 -1.50 7.76
C GLN A 14 13.62 -0.95 6.33
N ARG A 15 14.39 -1.64 5.47
CA ARG A 15 14.56 -1.29 4.04
C ARG A 15 13.29 -1.43 3.19
N ASP A 16 12.31 -2.19 3.68
CA ASP A 16 11.05 -2.45 2.97
C ASP A 16 9.93 -1.52 3.46
N LEU A 17 10.24 -0.61 4.38
CA LEU A 17 9.33 0.41 4.89
C LEU A 17 9.61 1.72 4.17
N GLY A 18 8.53 2.43 3.83
CA GLY A 18 8.64 3.78 3.31
C GLY A 18 7.42 4.63 3.63
N ASP A 19 7.59 5.93 3.47
CA ASP A 19 6.51 6.89 3.67
C ASP A 19 5.50 6.84 2.50
N ILE A 20 4.51 7.74 2.55
CA ILE A 20 3.49 7.82 1.51
C ILE A 20 4.06 8.18 0.12
N TRP A 21 5.18 8.91 0.05
CA TRP A 21 5.81 9.33 -1.19
C TRP A 21 6.58 8.17 -1.82
N GLU A 22 7.31 7.40 -1.00
CA GLU A 22 7.97 6.19 -1.45
C GLU A 22 6.97 5.12 -1.89
N ALA A 23 5.87 4.93 -1.12
CA ALA A 23 4.77 4.06 -1.50
C ALA A 23 4.17 4.46 -2.86
N ALA A 24 3.90 5.75 -3.06
CA ALA A 24 3.38 6.26 -4.32
C ALA A 24 4.36 6.04 -5.48
N ARG A 25 5.66 6.25 -5.24
CA ARG A 25 6.73 6.06 -6.21
C ARG A 25 6.83 4.60 -6.67
N VAL A 26 6.84 3.63 -5.74
CA VAL A 26 6.93 2.20 -6.10
C VAL A 26 5.65 1.69 -6.78
N ALA A 27 4.49 2.25 -6.45
CA ALA A 27 3.23 1.93 -7.13
C ALA A 27 3.06 2.62 -8.48
N GLY A 28 3.85 3.64 -8.82
CA GLY A 28 3.66 4.46 -10.02
C GLY A 28 2.37 5.28 -9.99
N VAL A 29 1.93 5.74 -8.81
CA VAL A 29 0.68 6.50 -8.61
C VAL A 29 0.92 7.80 -7.85
N LYS A 30 -0.12 8.62 -7.68
CA LYS A 30 -0.05 9.81 -6.82
C LYS A 30 -0.24 9.44 -5.35
N PRO A 31 0.34 10.17 -4.38
CA PRO A 31 0.11 9.94 -2.94
C PRO A 31 -1.36 9.87 -2.53
N GLY A 32 -2.22 10.70 -3.14
CA GLY A 32 -3.66 10.64 -2.91
C GLY A 32 -4.28 9.29 -3.26
N THR A 33 -3.74 8.56 -4.25
CA THR A 33 -4.17 7.20 -4.59
C THR A 33 -3.84 6.20 -3.48
N ILE A 34 -2.68 6.34 -2.83
CA ILE A 34 -2.31 5.52 -1.66
C ILE A 34 -3.30 5.76 -0.51
N ARG A 35 -3.64 7.03 -0.23
CA ARG A 35 -4.68 7.36 0.78
C ARG A 35 -6.02 6.71 0.45
N VAL A 36 -6.45 6.77 -0.81
CA VAL A 36 -7.70 6.14 -1.24
C VAL A 36 -7.63 4.61 -1.09
N TRP A 37 -6.50 3.99 -1.39
CA TRP A 37 -6.31 2.54 -1.18
C TRP A 37 -6.40 2.17 0.29
N GLU A 38 -5.78 2.95 1.18
CA GLU A 38 -5.86 2.78 2.62
C GLU A 38 -7.30 2.95 3.13
N THR A 39 -7.98 4.05 2.79
CA THR A 39 -9.38 4.32 3.20
C THR A 39 -10.34 3.24 2.71
N ARG A 40 -10.06 2.61 1.56
CA ARG A 40 -10.89 1.53 0.99
C ARG A 40 -10.48 0.13 1.47
N GLY A 41 -9.51 0.02 2.38
CA GLY A 41 -9.04 -1.27 2.89
C GLY A 41 -8.33 -2.14 1.84
N LYS A 42 -7.82 -1.54 0.76
CA LYS A 42 -7.00 -2.26 -0.22
C LYS A 42 -5.62 -2.59 0.35
N ILE A 43 -5.05 -1.63 1.07
CA ILE A 43 -3.76 -1.70 1.75
C ILE A 43 -3.95 -1.21 3.18
N GLU A 44 -2.96 -1.46 4.03
CA GLU A 44 -2.91 -0.93 5.38
C GLU A 44 -1.53 -0.34 5.68
N ARG A 45 -1.49 0.66 6.57
CA ARG A 45 -0.21 1.16 7.12
C ARG A 45 0.39 0.09 8.03
N VAL A 46 1.70 0.13 8.21
CA VAL A 46 2.37 -0.71 9.20
C VAL A 46 2.05 -0.15 10.61
N PRO A 47 1.60 -0.98 11.56
CA PRO A 47 1.25 -0.53 12.91
C PRO A 47 2.51 -0.38 13.78
N LEU A 48 3.36 0.58 13.42
CA LEU A 48 4.50 1.01 14.22
C LEU A 48 4.16 2.30 14.97
N ASP A 49 4.66 2.42 16.19
CA ASP A 49 4.55 3.64 16.97
C ASP A 49 5.41 4.75 16.32
N GLY A 50 4.77 5.83 15.90
CA GLY A 50 5.44 6.97 15.28
C GLY A 50 4.45 8.01 14.75
N ASP A 51 4.95 9.24 14.54
CA ASP A 51 4.12 10.36 14.07
C ASP A 51 3.74 10.25 12.59
N GLN A 52 4.51 9.49 11.80
CA GLN A 52 4.32 9.36 10.37
C GLN A 52 3.93 7.94 9.96
N PRO A 53 2.90 7.77 9.12
CA PRO A 53 2.50 6.44 8.65
C PRO A 53 3.56 5.86 7.71
N LEU A 54 3.97 4.63 8.00
CA LEU A 54 4.84 3.84 7.15
C LEU A 54 4.04 2.77 6.42
N TYR A 55 4.49 2.42 5.22
CA TYR A 55 3.89 1.42 4.35
C TYR A 55 4.93 0.37 3.99
N HIS A 56 4.51 -0.89 3.91
CA HIS A 56 5.36 -1.97 3.43
C HIS A 56 5.41 -1.93 1.89
N LEU A 57 6.52 -1.46 1.33
CA LEU A 57 6.70 -1.18 -0.09
C LEU A 57 6.44 -2.40 -1.00
N PRO A 58 6.87 -3.64 -0.65
CA PRO A 58 6.53 -4.83 -1.44
C PRO A 58 5.02 -5.11 -1.52
N THR A 59 4.28 -4.89 -0.42
CA THR A 59 2.80 -5.03 -0.41
C THR A 59 2.16 -3.98 -1.32
N ILE A 60 2.65 -2.74 -1.29
CA ILE A 60 2.19 -1.66 -2.17
C ILE A 60 2.44 -2.01 -3.65
N GLU A 61 3.62 -2.54 -3.97
CA GLU A 61 3.97 -2.96 -5.33
C GLU A 61 3.05 -4.09 -5.83
N ALA A 62 2.76 -5.08 -4.98
CA ALA A 62 1.81 -6.14 -5.28
C ALA A 62 0.39 -5.59 -5.50
N ALA A 63 -0.05 -4.65 -4.67
CA ALA A 63 -1.35 -4.01 -4.81
C ALA A 63 -1.47 -3.22 -6.13
N ALA A 64 -0.38 -2.60 -6.60
CA ALA A 64 -0.34 -1.85 -7.85
C ALA A 64 -0.47 -2.74 -9.09
N LYS A 65 0.07 -3.98 -9.04
CA LYS A 65 0.00 -4.95 -10.15
C LYS A 65 -1.43 -5.42 -10.42
N VAL A 66 -2.32 -5.36 -9.43
CA VAL A 66 -3.74 -5.70 -9.65
C VAL A 66 -4.50 -4.51 -10.21
N LYS A 67 -4.73 -4.54 -11.53
CA LYS A 67 -5.61 -3.59 -12.21
C LYS A 67 -7.01 -3.68 -11.58
N PRO A 68 -7.67 -2.53 -11.32
CA PRO A 68 -9.10 -2.57 -11.02
C PRO A 68 -9.77 -3.28 -12.20
N GLY A 69 -10.57 -4.31 -11.91
CA GLY A 69 -11.35 -4.98 -12.94
C GLY A 69 -12.07 -3.93 -13.77
N ARG A 70 -11.87 -3.94 -15.09
CA ARG A 70 -12.61 -3.07 -16.00
C ARG A 70 -14.09 -3.27 -15.63
N PRO A 71 -14.86 -2.23 -15.28
CA PRO A 71 -16.30 -2.41 -15.16
C PRO A 71 -16.76 -3.00 -16.49
N LYS A 72 -17.39 -4.18 -16.43
CA LYS A 72 -18.04 -4.77 -17.59
C LYS A 72 -19.08 -3.73 -17.99
N ALA A 73 -18.88 -3.07 -19.13
CA ALA A 73 -19.88 -2.18 -19.69
C ALA A 73 -21.18 -2.99 -19.78
N ALA A 74 -22.21 -2.52 -19.07
CA ALA A 74 -23.56 -3.06 -19.16
C ALA A 74 -24.17 -2.63 -20.50
#